data_AF-A0A7V0NDK5-F1
#
_entry.id   AF-A0A7V0NDK5-F1
#
_cell.length_a   1.000
_cell.length_b   1.000
_cell.length_c   1.000
_cell.angle_alpha   90.00
_cell.angle_beta   90.00
_cell.angle_gamma   90.00
#
_symmetry.space_group_name_H-M   'P 1'
#
loop_
_entity.id
_entity.type
_entity.pdbx_description
1 polymer ?
#
loop_
_entity_poly.entity_id
_entity_poly.type
_entity_poly.pdbx_seq_one_letter_code
_entity_poly.pdbx_strand_id
1 'polypeptide(L)'
;IEHYGGAFPVWLAPVQAVVLPVTEEQGAYADSVAERLREAGIRAESWSRGGKTLRYLIREAQLQKIPYMLVCGPREAEAGTVAVRLRTGEDLGPRPLEEVIARVRDREATRAEEL
;
A
#
# COMPACT_ATOMS: atom_id res chain seq x y z
N ILE A 1 23.12 3.68 -4.61
CA ILE A 1 22.01 3.34 -3.66
C ILE A 1 22.03 4.26 -2.41
N GLU A 2 23.13 4.99 -2.17
CA GLU A 2 23.31 5.90 -1.01
C GLU A 2 22.45 7.18 -1.06
N HIS A 3 21.91 7.59 -2.21
CA HIS A 3 21.19 8.86 -2.37
C HIS A 3 19.79 8.93 -1.72
N TYR A 4 19.09 7.81 -1.53
CA TYR A 4 17.70 7.83 -1.04
C TYR A 4 17.58 7.40 0.43
N GLY A 5 18.68 6.97 1.06
CA GLY A 5 18.65 6.39 2.41
C GLY A 5 17.64 5.25 2.58
N GLY A 6 17.24 4.58 1.50
CA GLY A 6 16.18 3.56 1.47
C GLY A 6 14.76 4.07 1.18
N ALA A 7 14.50 5.37 1.15
CA ALA A 7 13.20 5.96 0.80
C ALA A 7 13.07 6.19 -0.71
N PHE A 8 13.10 5.13 -1.51
CA PHE A 8 13.06 5.23 -2.97
C PHE A 8 11.78 5.91 -3.49
N PRO A 9 11.84 6.72 -4.54
CA PRO A 9 10.65 7.10 -5.31
C PRO A 9 9.80 5.88 -5.68
N VAL A 10 8.50 6.07 -5.91
CA VAL A 10 7.55 4.98 -6.22
C VAL A 10 8.09 4.08 -7.32
N TRP A 11 8.58 4.67 -8.41
CA TRP A 11 9.07 3.94 -9.59
C TRP A 11 10.29 3.04 -9.32
N LEU A 12 11.10 3.36 -8.30
CA LEU A 12 12.27 2.58 -7.89
C LEU A 12 12.04 1.63 -6.71
N ALA A 13 10.95 1.79 -5.96
CA ALA A 13 10.73 1.01 -4.75
C ALA A 13 10.55 -0.49 -5.09
N PRO A 14 11.25 -1.41 -4.40
CA PRO A 14 11.12 -2.85 -4.65
C PRO A 14 9.71 -3.36 -4.33
N VAL A 15 9.12 -2.83 -3.25
CA VAL A 15 7.70 -2.94 -2.92
C VAL A 15 7.13 -1.54 -2.93
N GLN A 16 6.14 -1.30 -3.79
CA GLN A 16 5.53 0.01 -4.00
C GLN A 16 4.31 0.19 -3.11
N ALA A 17 3.52 -0.86 -2.95
CA ALA A 17 2.34 -0.87 -2.09
C ALA A 17 2.31 -2.14 -1.23
N VAL A 18 1.89 -1.98 0.02
CA VAL A 18 1.58 -3.11 0.89
C VAL A 18 0.14 -3.02 1.35
N VAL A 19 -0.60 -4.12 1.26
CA VAL A 19 -1.99 -4.23 1.69
C VAL A 19 -2.04 -4.83 3.09
N LEU A 20 -2.69 -4.11 4.00
CA LEU A 20 -2.70 -4.40 5.43
C LEU A 20 -4.14 -4.63 5.92
N PRO A 21 -4.55 -5.88 6.21
CA PRO A 21 -5.87 -6.14 6.73
C PRO A 21 -6.02 -5.66 8.19
N VAL A 22 -7.22 -5.20 8.57
CA VAL A 22 -7.52 -4.76 9.94
C VAL A 22 -7.68 -5.96 10.88
N THR A 23 -8.29 -7.05 10.41
CA THR A 23 -8.37 -8.35 11.10
C THR A 23 -8.06 -9.49 10.11
N GLU A 24 -7.88 -10.73 10.59
CA GLU A 24 -7.65 -11.89 9.72
C GLU A 24 -8.82 -12.12 8.73
N GLU A 25 -10.04 -11.69 9.08
CA GLU A 25 -11.23 -11.85 8.24
C GLU A 25 -11.17 -11.05 6.93
N GLN A 26 -10.39 -9.96 6.90
CA GLN A 26 -10.16 -9.18 5.68
C GLN A 26 -8.97 -9.68 4.86
N GLY A 27 -8.32 -10.79 5.24
CA GLY A 27 -7.18 -11.35 4.51
C GLY A 27 -7.50 -11.62 3.03
N ALA A 28 -8.63 -12.26 2.75
CA ALA A 28 -9.04 -12.55 1.37
C ALA A 28 -9.26 -11.27 0.53
N TYR A 29 -9.83 -10.22 1.14
CA TYR A 29 -9.98 -8.94 0.46
C TYR A 29 -8.62 -8.28 0.22
N ALA A 30 -7.73 -8.28 1.21
CA ALA A 30 -6.38 -7.74 1.08
C ALA A 30 -5.57 -8.44 -0.03
N ASP A 31 -5.68 -9.78 -0.13
CA ASP A 31 -5.05 -10.56 -1.19
C ASP A 31 -5.59 -10.18 -2.57
N SER A 32 -6.92 -10.03 -2.70
CA SER A 32 -7.55 -9.60 -3.96
C SER A 32 -7.14 -8.19 -4.38
N VAL A 33 -6.96 -7.28 -3.43
CA VAL A 33 -6.46 -5.92 -3.68
C VAL A 33 -5.01 -5.99 -4.19
N ALA A 34 -4.15 -6.78 -3.54
CA ALA A 34 -2.76 -6.95 -3.95
C ALA A 34 -2.63 -7.62 -5.32
N GLU A 35 -3.54 -8.55 -5.67
CA GLU A 35 -3.63 -9.14 -7.00
C GLU A 35 -3.96 -8.09 -8.06
N ARG A 36 -5.01 -7.30 -7.87
CA ARG A 36 -5.39 -6.23 -8.83
C ARG A 36 -4.31 -5.19 -9.04
N LEU A 37 -3.56 -4.84 -7.98
CA LEU A 37 -2.40 -3.95 -8.10
C LEU A 37 -1.30 -4.58 -8.98
N ARG A 38 -1.00 -5.87 -8.76
CA ARG A 38 -0.01 -6.61 -9.55
C ARG A 38 -0.43 -6.76 -11.01
N GLU A 39 -1.70 -7.02 -11.28
CA GLU A 39 -2.27 -7.04 -12.65
C GLU A 39 -2.11 -5.70 -13.36
N ALA A 40 -2.17 -4.59 -12.61
CA ALA A 40 -1.91 -3.25 -13.11
C ALA A 40 -0.41 -2.90 -13.27
N GLY A 41 0.49 -3.85 -13.00
CA GLY A 41 1.95 -3.69 -13.09
C GLY A 41 2.63 -3.14 -11.83
N ILE A 42 1.89 -2.94 -10.74
CA ILE A 42 2.41 -2.39 -9.48
C ILE A 42 2.99 -3.51 -8.63
N ARG A 43 4.22 -3.32 -8.12
CA ARG A 43 4.87 -4.25 -7.19
C ARG A 43 4.20 -4.14 -5.81
N ALA A 44 3.19 -4.96 -5.59
CA ALA A 44 2.40 -4.96 -4.37
C ALA A 44 2.48 -6.30 -3.61
N GLU A 45 2.42 -6.22 -2.29
CA GLU A 45 2.34 -7.36 -1.37
C GLU A 45 1.07 -7.27 -0.51
N SER A 46 0.54 -8.42 -0.10
CA SER A 46 -0.46 -8.52 0.97
C SER A 46 0.20 -9.13 2.20
N TRP A 47 0.00 -8.52 3.37
CA TRP A 47 0.54 -9.04 4.62
C TRP A 47 -0.56 -9.64 5.48
N SER A 48 -0.31 -10.84 6.03
CA SER A 48 -1.18 -11.42 7.06
C SER A 48 -1.07 -10.67 8.38
N ARG A 49 -2.09 -10.79 9.24
CA ARG A 49 -2.01 -10.24 10.60
C ARG A 49 -1.02 -11.02 11.46
N GLY A 50 -1.04 -12.35 11.40
CA GLY A 50 -0.07 -13.21 12.12
C GLY A 50 -0.03 -12.93 13.63
N GLY A 51 -1.18 -12.59 14.21
CA GLY A 51 -1.31 -12.19 15.62
C GLY A 51 -0.72 -10.81 15.99
N LYS A 52 -0.20 -10.04 15.03
CA LYS A 52 0.29 -8.67 15.26
C LYS A 52 -0.84 -7.65 15.18
N THR A 53 -0.61 -6.44 15.69
CA THR A 53 -1.57 -5.33 15.59
C THR A 53 -1.40 -4.57 14.28
N LEU A 54 -2.45 -3.90 13.79
CA LEU A 54 -2.36 -3.06 12.57
C LEU A 54 -1.29 -1.98 12.73
N ARG A 55 -1.21 -1.37 13.92
CA ARG A 55 -0.18 -0.36 14.24
C ARG A 55 1.23 -0.92 14.10
N TYR A 56 1.44 -2.18 14.48
CA TYR A 56 2.73 -2.85 14.28
C TYR A 56 3.02 -2.99 12.79
N LEU A 57 2.11 -3.53 11.98
CA LEU A 57 2.32 -3.69 10.54
C LEU A 57 2.57 -2.37 9.82
N ILE A 58 1.81 -1.31 10.16
CA ILE A 58 2.05 0.05 9.63
C ILE A 58 3.47 0.51 9.97
N ARG A 59 3.91 0.32 11.23
CA ARG A 59 5.26 0.70 11.64
C ARG A 59 6.33 -0.10 10.88
N GLU A 60 6.13 -1.40 10.70
CA GLU A 60 7.06 -2.25 9.93
C GLU A 60 7.14 -1.78 8.47
N ALA A 61 6.01 -1.48 7.83
CA ALA A 61 5.97 -0.94 6.46
C ALA A 61 6.67 0.42 6.34
N GLN A 62 6.53 1.29 7.35
CA GLN A 62 7.24 2.57 7.43
C GLN A 62 8.75 2.38 7.60
N LEU A 63 9.19 1.42 8.43
CA LEU A 63 10.60 1.09 8.60
C LEU A 63 11.22 0.54 7.31
N GLN A 64 10.46 -0.25 6.55
CA GLN A 64 10.82 -0.72 5.22
C GLN A 64 10.64 0.37 4.13
N LYS A 65 10.11 1.54 4.50
CA LYS A 65 9.94 2.72 3.64
C LYS A 65 9.07 2.47 2.40
N ILE A 66 8.11 1.55 2.52
CA ILE A 66 7.16 1.20 1.46
C ILE A 66 6.28 2.43 1.14
N PRO A 67 6.26 2.93 -0.11
CA PRO A 67 5.56 4.15 -0.49
C PRO A 67 4.09 4.23 -0.05
N TYR A 68 3.30 3.18 -0.34
CA TYR A 68 1.87 3.11 -0.05
C TYR A 68 1.54 1.97 0.90
N MET A 69 0.83 2.28 1.97
CA MET A 69 0.20 1.32 2.88
C MET A 69 -1.31 1.40 2.67
N LEU A 70 -1.92 0.29 2.25
CA LEU A 70 -3.33 0.20 1.89
C LEU A 70 -4.07 -0.61 2.94
N VAL A 71 -4.73 0.07 3.87
CA VAL A 71 -5.42 -0.58 4.99
C VAL A 71 -6.81 -1.04 4.54
N CYS A 72 -7.12 -2.30 4.85
CA CYS A 72 -8.35 -2.98 4.46
C CYS A 72 -9.14 -3.44 5.69
N GLY A 73 -10.17 -2.68 6.07
CA GLY A 73 -11.14 -3.06 7.09
C GLY A 73 -12.46 -3.58 6.50
N PRO A 74 -13.44 -3.90 7.36
CA PRO A 74 -14.76 -4.37 6.93
C PRO A 74 -15.45 -3.36 5.99
N ARG A 75 -15.37 -2.06 6.31
CA ARG A 75 -15.97 -0.99 5.51
C ARG A 75 -15.33 -0.89 4.13
N GLU A 76 -14.01 -1.03 4.08
CA GLU A 76 -13.24 -1.00 2.84
C GLU A 76 -13.60 -2.18 1.94
N ALA A 77 -13.69 -3.38 2.51
CA ALA A 77 -14.09 -4.60 1.81
C ALA A 77 -15.51 -4.51 1.23
N GLU A 78 -16.47 -4.00 2.00
CA GLU A 78 -17.86 -3.79 1.53
C GLU A 78 -17.95 -2.75 0.42
N ALA A 79 -17.16 -1.66 0.52
CA ALA A 79 -17.21 -0.55 -0.42
C ALA A 79 -16.30 -0.72 -1.64
N GLY A 80 -15.44 -1.75 -1.67
CA GLY A 80 -14.42 -1.90 -2.73
C GLY A 80 -13.36 -0.78 -2.71
N THR A 81 -13.05 -0.27 -1.51
CA THR A 81 -12.11 0.83 -1.29
C THR A 81 -10.91 0.38 -0.44
N VAL A 82 -9.89 1.23 -0.31
CA VAL A 82 -8.78 1.02 0.63
C VAL A 82 -8.47 2.34 1.34
N ALA A 83 -8.11 2.29 2.61
CA ALA A 83 -7.60 3.46 3.32
C ALA A 83 -6.11 3.65 3.02
N VAL A 84 -5.77 4.74 2.35
CA VAL A 84 -4.43 4.99 1.82
C VAL A 84 -3.60 5.79 2.81
N ARG A 85 -2.46 5.23 3.21
CA ARG A 85 -1.47 5.91 4.04
C ARG A 85 -0.12 5.94 3.33
N LEU A 86 0.53 7.10 3.33
CA LEU A 86 1.84 7.29 2.72
C LEU A 86 2.95 7.04 3.75
N ARG A 87 4.13 6.63 3.27
CA ARG A 87 5.29 6.46 4.16
C ARG A 87 5.70 7.74 4.90
N THR A 88 5.36 8.90 4.36
CA THR A 88 5.58 10.23 4.96
C THR A 88 4.78 10.43 6.24
N GLY A 89 3.81 9.56 6.53
CA GLY A 89 2.91 9.65 7.66
C GLY A 89 1.57 10.30 7.31
N GLU A 90 1.44 10.87 6.11
CA GLU A 90 0.19 11.41 5.59
C GLU A 90 -0.85 10.29 5.41
N ASP A 91 -2.09 10.60 5.77
CA ASP A 91 -3.23 9.72 5.68
C ASP A 91 -4.23 10.34 4.69
N LEU A 92 -4.41 9.70 3.55
CA LEU A 92 -5.30 10.16 2.48
C LEU A 92 -6.72 9.60 2.62
N GLY A 93 -6.96 8.77 3.65
CA GLY A 93 -8.25 8.16 3.94
C GLY A 93 -8.70 7.12 2.90
N PRO A 94 -9.98 6.71 2.96
CA PRO A 94 -10.54 5.71 2.06
C PRO A 94 -10.65 6.22 0.63
N ARG A 95 -10.19 5.42 -0.33
CA ARG A 95 -10.23 5.69 -1.77
C ARG A 95 -10.67 4.45 -2.55
N PRO A 96 -11.42 4.60 -3.66
CA PRO A 96 -11.66 3.50 -4.58
C PRO A 96 -10.35 2.89 -5.05
N LEU A 97 -10.28 1.56 -5.13
CA LEU A 97 -9.05 0.87 -5.53
C LEU A 97 -8.52 1.34 -6.91
N GLU A 98 -9.43 1.62 -7.84
CA GLU A 98 -9.08 2.14 -9.17
C GLU A 98 -8.41 3.52 -9.11
N GLU A 99 -8.82 4.40 -8.20
CA GLU A 99 -8.18 5.70 -7.99
C GLU A 99 -6.74 5.51 -7.50
N VAL A 100 -6.52 4.54 -6.61
CA VAL A 100 -5.20 4.22 -6.07
C VAL A 100 -4.30 3.66 -7.16
N ILE A 101 -4.79 2.71 -7.97
CA ILE A 101 -4.04 2.15 -9.11
C ILE A 101 -3.62 3.27 -10.08
N ALA A 102 -4.55 4.13 -10.46
CA ALA A 102 -4.27 5.25 -11.36
C ALA A 102 -3.20 6.18 -10.79
N ARG A 103 -3.30 6.52 -9.49
CA ARG A 103 -2.31 7.36 -8.80
C ARG A 103 -0.92 6.75 -8.81
N VAL A 104 -0.79 5.48 -8.46
CA VAL A 104 0.53 4.81 -8.40
C VAL A 104 1.15 4.75 -9.79
N ARG A 105 0.37 4.39 -10.81
CA ARG A 105 0.85 4.33 -12.20
C ARG A 105 1.28 5.68 -12.75
N ASP A 106 0.57 6.76 -12.39
CA ASP A 106 0.99 8.11 -12.75
C ASP A 106 2.37 8.45 -12.18
N ARG A 107 2.62 8.12 -10.90
CA ARG A 107 3.93 8.30 -10.25
C ARG A 107 5.02 7.44 -10.88
N GLU A 108 4.70 6.23 -11.32
CA GLU A 108 5.63 5.39 -12.09
C GLU A 108 5.97 5.99 -13.45
N ALA A 109 4.96 6.38 -14.21
CA ALA A 109 5.11 6.88 -15.58
C ALA A 109 5.87 8.21 -15.63
N THR A 110 5.57 9.12 -14.69
CA THR A 110 6.23 10.42 -14.57
C THR A 110 7.59 10.35 -13.88
N ARG A 111 7.95 9.19 -13.32
CA ARG A 111 9.13 8.99 -12.47
C ARG A 111 9.21 10.06 -11.37
N ALA A 112 8.07 10.34 -10.75
CA ALA A 112 7.98 11.35 -9.71
C ALA A 112 8.89 10.99 -8.53
N GLU A 113 9.66 11.97 -8.06
CA GLU A 113 10.55 11.83 -6.89
C GLU A 113 9.75 11.85 -5.56
N GLU A 114 8.51 12.36 -5.60
CA GLU A 114 7.61 12.56 -4.45
C GLU A 114 6.33 11.71 -4.54
N LEU A 115 5.60 11.57 -3.41
CA LEU A 115 4.41 10.70 -3.24
C LEU A 115 3.05 11.40 -3.49
#